data_AF-A0A382XPA6-F1
#
_entry.id   AF-A0A382XPA6-F1
#
_cell.length_a   1.000
_cell.length_b   1.000
_cell.length_c   1.000
_cell.angle_alpha   90.00
_cell.angle_beta   90.00
_cell.angle_gamma   90.00
#
_symmetry.space_group_name_H-M   'P 1'
#
loop_
_entity.id
_entity.type
_entity.pdbx_description
1 polymer ?
#
loop_
_entity_poly.entity_id
_entity_poly.type
_entity_poly.pdbx_seq_one_letter_code
_entity_poly.pdbx_strand_id
1 'polypeptide(L)'
;MDKEFGIGEKMKPNVLIMIADDATYNDLTLYGGQNVQTPNIDHLAQQGLVFNRAYLPMAMCNPCRTALYTGLHPVRNGSCWNHSAARLGTKSIPHYLGDLAYRVGL
;
A
#
# COMPACT_ATOMS: atom_id res chain seq x y z
N MET A 1 19.36 14.57 27.58
CA MET A 1 19.11 13.23 28.15
C MET A 1 18.97 12.30 26.97
N ASP A 2 20.13 11.80 26.53
CA ASP A 2 20.28 10.95 25.36
C ASP A 2 19.75 9.56 25.71
N LYS A 3 18.72 9.10 24.99
CA LYS A 3 18.25 7.73 25.12
C LYS A 3 19.16 6.84 24.30
N GLU A 4 20.02 6.10 24.99
CA GLU A 4 20.71 4.94 24.44
C GLU A 4 19.68 4.00 23.79
N PHE A 5 19.79 3.80 22.48
CA PHE A 5 19.06 2.75 21.79
C PHE A 5 19.79 1.43 22.02
N GLY A 6 19.26 0.63 22.95
CA GLY A 6 19.79 -0.68 23.29
C GLY A 6 19.87 -1.61 22.07
N ILE A 7 21.06 -2.14 21.85
CA ILE A 7 21.37 -3.28 20.97
C ILE A 7 20.77 -4.56 21.57
N GLY A 8 19.46 -4.82 21.38
CA GLY A 8 18.85 -6.02 21.95
C GLY A 8 17.37 -6.29 21.68
N GLU A 9 16.59 -5.33 21.21
CA GLU A 9 15.26 -5.61 20.65
C GLU A 9 15.33 -5.57 19.13
N LYS A 10 14.72 -6.54 18.43
CA LYS A 10 14.51 -6.42 16.98
C LYS A 10 13.66 -5.17 16.75
N MET A 11 14.32 -4.08 16.37
CA MET A 11 13.65 -2.81 16.13
C MET A 11 12.54 -3.02 15.10
N LYS A 12 11.32 -2.65 15.47
CA LYS A 12 10.14 -2.75 14.59
C LYS A 12 10.45 -1.99 13.28
N PRO A 13 10.29 -2.63 12.09
CA PRO A 13 10.65 -1.98 10.84
C PRO A 13 9.66 -0.86 10.50
N ASN A 14 10.16 0.25 9.97
CA ASN A 14 9.28 1.25 9.37
C ASN A 14 8.69 0.69 8.07
N VAL A 15 7.41 0.97 7.83
CA VAL A 15 6.69 0.52 6.62
C VAL A 15 6.24 1.75 5.84
N LEU A 16 6.66 1.85 4.58
CA LEU A 16 6.23 2.88 3.63
C LEU A 16 5.39 2.24 2.52
N ILE A 17 4.18 2.76 2.31
CA ILE A 17 3.30 2.36 1.21
C ILE A 17 3.25 3.54 0.24
N MET A 18 3.74 3.33 -0.98
CA MET A 18 3.65 4.31 -2.07
C MET A 18 2.56 3.86 -3.04
N ILE A 19 1.64 4.76 -3.39
CA ILE A 19 0.52 4.48 -4.29
C ILE A 19 0.52 5.55 -5.39
N ALA A 20 0.47 5.10 -6.65
CA ALA A 20 0.18 5.95 -7.79
C ALA A 20 -1.29 5.75 -8.19
N ASP A 21 -2.02 6.84 -8.43
CA ASP A 21 -3.40 6.80 -8.94
C ASP A 21 -3.39 6.76 -10.48
N ASP A 22 -4.31 6.01 -11.08
CA ASP A 22 -4.41 5.77 -12.53
C ASP A 22 -3.13 5.31 -13.25
N ALA A 23 -2.19 4.66 -12.54
CA ALA A 23 -1.00 4.07 -13.14
C ALA A 23 -1.30 2.72 -13.79
N THR A 24 -1.00 2.59 -15.09
CA THR A 24 -1.11 1.33 -15.82
C THR A 24 0.20 0.54 -15.81
N TYR A 25 0.10 -0.76 -16.12
CA TYR A 25 1.24 -1.67 -16.21
C TYR A 25 2.32 -1.17 -17.18
N ASN A 26 1.91 -0.52 -18.28
CA ASN A 26 2.81 -0.03 -19.32
C ASN A 26 3.44 1.34 -19.02
N ASP A 27 3.13 1.96 -17.88
CA ASP A 27 3.75 3.23 -17.48
C ASP A 27 5.15 3.02 -16.87
N LEU A 28 5.48 1.79 -16.46
CA LEU A 28 6.73 1.47 -15.78
C LEU A 28 7.68 0.71 -16.71
N THR A 29 8.95 1.13 -16.75
CA THR A 29 9.99 0.49 -17.56
C THR A 29 10.26 -0.95 -17.13
N LEU A 30 10.20 -1.25 -15.82
CA LEU A 30 10.35 -2.60 -15.30
C LEU A 30 9.33 -3.62 -15.84
N TYR A 31 8.20 -3.14 -16.35
CA TYR A 31 7.14 -3.95 -16.95
C TYR A 31 7.14 -3.90 -18.50
N GLY A 32 8.13 -3.25 -19.10
CA GLY A 32 8.26 -3.10 -20.55
C GLY A 32 7.68 -1.80 -21.11
N GLY A 33 7.29 -0.86 -20.25
CA GLY A 33 6.87 0.49 -20.66
C GLY A 33 7.98 1.24 -21.40
N GLN A 34 7.61 2.00 -22.44
CA GLN A 34 8.56 2.75 -23.28
C GLN A 34 8.32 4.27 -23.26
N ASN A 35 7.21 4.73 -22.68
CA ASN A 35 6.78 6.12 -22.77
C ASN A 35 7.55 7.05 -21.82
N VAL A 36 7.95 6.54 -20.64
CA VAL A 36 8.60 7.31 -19.56
C VAL A 36 9.68 6.45 -18.93
N GLN A 37 10.80 7.07 -18.53
CA GLN A 37 11.85 6.38 -17.77
C GLN A 37 11.55 6.45 -16.27
N THR A 38 11.63 5.32 -15.56
CA THR A 38 11.38 5.25 -14.10
C THR A 38 12.58 4.71 -13.30
N PRO A 39 13.76 5.34 -13.37
CA PRO A 39 15.01 4.78 -12.85
C PRO A 39 14.98 4.49 -11.33
N ASN A 40 14.30 5.32 -10.54
CA ASN A 40 14.19 5.10 -9.09
C ASN A 40 13.30 3.91 -8.74
N ILE A 41 12.22 3.70 -9.51
CA ILE A 41 11.31 2.56 -9.32
C ILE A 41 12.00 1.26 -9.77
N ASP A 42 12.72 1.31 -10.90
CA ASP A 42 13.49 0.18 -11.41
C ASP A 42 14.59 -0.24 -10.43
N HIS A 43 15.28 0.73 -9.83
CA HIS A 43 16.27 0.46 -8.79
C HIS A 43 15.66 -0.19 -7.55
N LEU A 44 14.50 0.30 -7.10
CA LEU A 44 13.77 -0.31 -5.99
C LEU A 44 13.33 -1.75 -6.31
N ALA A 45 12.88 -2.00 -7.55
CA ALA A 45 12.47 -3.32 -8.01
C ALA A 45 13.62 -4.34 -7.99
N GLN A 46 14.85 -3.92 -8.29
CA GLN A 46 16.05 -4.77 -8.23
C GLN A 46 16.44 -5.17 -6.81
N GLN A 47 16.01 -4.42 -5.79
CA GLN A 47 16.34 -4.67 -4.39
C GLN A 47 15.26 -5.47 -3.65
N GLY A 48 14.19 -5.87 -4.34
CA GLY A 48 13.02 -6.46 -3.71
C GLY A 48 12.35 -7.55 -4.55
N LEU A 49 11.07 -7.76 -4.26
CA LEU A 49 10.22 -8.72 -4.96
C LEU A 49 9.25 -7.97 -5.87
N VAL A 50 9.18 -8.39 -7.13
CA VAL A 50 8.28 -7.85 -8.15
C VAL A 50 7.14 -8.83 -8.42
N PHE A 51 5.91 -8.32 -8.49
CA PHE A 51 4.73 -9.11 -8.82
C PHE A 51 4.25 -8.82 -10.25
N ASN A 52 4.48 -9.75 -11.17
CA ASN A 52 4.03 -9.62 -12.57
C ASN A 52 2.51 -9.83 -12.76
N ARG A 53 1.80 -10.20 -11.68
CA ARG A 53 0.37 -10.55 -11.68
C ARG A 53 -0.32 -10.05 -10.41
N ALA A 54 -0.29 -8.75 -10.19
CA ALA A 54 -1.03 -8.08 -9.12
C ALA A 54 -2.28 -7.38 -9.70
N TYR A 55 -3.46 -7.73 -9.19
CA TYR A 55 -4.73 -7.22 -9.71
C TYR A 55 -5.53 -6.49 -8.63
N LEU A 56 -6.21 -5.42 -9.04
CA LEU A 56 -7.19 -4.76 -8.19
C LEU A 56 -8.49 -5.57 -8.17
N PRO A 57 -9.21 -5.61 -7.03
CA PRO A 57 -10.51 -6.28 -6.98
C PRO A 57 -11.60 -5.53 -7.75
N MET A 58 -11.39 -4.24 -8.02
CA MET A 58 -12.32 -3.38 -8.75
C MET A 58 -11.57 -2.19 -9.35
N ALA A 59 -11.81 -1.88 -10.63
CA ALA A 59 -11.16 -0.80 -11.37
C ALA A 59 -11.83 0.57 -11.09
N MET A 60 -11.87 0.98 -9.82
CA MET A 60 -12.36 2.27 -9.37
C MET A 60 -11.52 2.80 -8.20
N CYS A 61 -11.26 4.11 -8.17
CA CYS A 61 -10.32 4.74 -7.24
C CYS A 61 -10.63 4.44 -5.76
N ASN A 62 -11.87 4.64 -5.32
CA ASN A 62 -12.23 4.44 -3.91
C ASN A 62 -12.34 2.95 -3.50
N PRO A 63 -13.02 2.07 -4.26
CA PRO A 63 -13.05 0.64 -3.96
C PRO A 63 -11.67 -0.04 -3.97
N CYS A 64 -10.75 0.38 -4.84
CA CYS A 64 -9.40 -0.19 -4.86
C CYS A 64 -8.60 0.19 -3.60
N ARG A 65 -8.65 1.48 -3.19
CA ARG A 65 -7.97 1.97 -1.99
C ARG A 65 -8.55 1.38 -0.72
N THR A 66 -9.88 1.31 -0.61
CA THR A 66 -10.52 0.71 0.57
C THR A 66 -10.21 -0.78 0.67
N ALA A 67 -10.16 -1.50 -0.45
CA ALA A 67 -9.74 -2.90 -0.45
C ALA A 67 -8.28 -3.07 0.00
N LEU A 68 -7.36 -2.23 -0.50
CA LEU A 68 -5.96 -2.21 -0.05
C LEU A 68 -5.85 -1.96 1.45
N TYR A 69 -6.54 -0.94 1.97
CA TYR A 69 -6.44 -0.55 3.37
C TYR A 69 -7.14 -1.51 4.32
N THR A 70 -8.19 -2.20 3.89
CA THR A 70 -8.94 -3.13 4.77
C THR A 70 -8.50 -4.58 4.62
N GLY A 71 -7.82 -4.94 3.52
CA GLY A 71 -7.53 -6.32 3.16
C GLY A 71 -8.79 -7.12 2.78
N LEU A 72 -9.89 -6.44 2.47
CA LEU A 72 -11.19 -7.04 2.21
C LEU A 72 -11.69 -6.66 0.82
N HIS A 73 -12.31 -7.62 0.13
CA HIS A 73 -13.01 -7.35 -1.12
C HIS A 73 -14.08 -6.25 -0.94
N PRO A 74 -14.33 -5.36 -1.93
CA PRO A 74 -15.33 -4.28 -1.83
C PRO A 74 -16.71 -4.74 -1.36
N VAL A 75 -17.19 -5.89 -1.81
CA VAL A 75 -18.47 -6.48 -1.36
C VAL A 75 -18.50 -6.79 0.15
N ARG A 76 -17.34 -7.10 0.74
CA ARG A 76 -17.19 -7.41 2.17
C ARG A 76 -16.92 -6.17 3.01
N ASN A 77 -16.15 -5.21 2.51
CA ASN A 77 -15.94 -3.94 3.22
C ASN A 77 -17.10 -2.94 3.01
N GLY A 78 -17.95 -3.12 2.00
CA GLY A 78 -19.13 -2.28 1.69
C GLY A 78 -18.88 -1.09 0.75
N SER A 79 -17.63 -0.79 0.40
CA SER A 79 -17.27 0.33 -0.47
C SER A 79 -17.21 -0.09 -1.93
N CYS A 80 -18.37 -0.34 -2.54
CA CYS A 80 -18.47 -0.84 -3.93
C CYS A 80 -18.46 0.27 -5.00
N TRP A 81 -18.50 1.55 -4.61
CA TRP A 81 -18.61 2.69 -5.52
C TRP A 81 -17.70 3.83 -5.12
N ASN A 82 -17.41 4.72 -6.08
CA ASN A 82 -16.78 6.00 -5.74
C ASN A 82 -17.66 6.80 -4.77
N HIS A 83 -17.03 7.49 -3.83
CA HIS A 83 -17.69 8.24 -2.75
C HIS A 83 -18.52 7.41 -1.75
N SER A 84 -18.39 6.08 -1.76
CA SER A 84 -18.98 5.21 -0.73
C SER A 84 -18.03 4.98 0.44
N ALA A 85 -18.57 4.87 1.65
CA ALA A 85 -17.79 4.52 2.82
C ALA A 85 -17.70 2.99 2.99
N ALA A 86 -16.63 2.52 3.65
CA ALA A 86 -16.64 1.17 4.21
C ALA A 86 -17.72 1.06 5.32
N ARG A 87 -18.18 -0.16 5.58
CA ARG A 87 -19.11 -0.47 6.67
C ARG A 87 -18.53 0.01 8.00
N LEU A 88 -19.39 0.54 8.86
CA LEU A 88 -19.03 0.95 10.21
C LEU A 88 -18.34 -0.21 10.95
N GLY A 89 -17.26 0.11 11.67
CA GLY A 89 -16.47 -0.88 12.40
C GLY A 89 -15.45 -1.67 11.56
N THR A 90 -15.38 -1.46 10.24
CA THR A 90 -14.35 -2.10 9.40
C THR A 90 -12.97 -1.56 9.76
N LYS A 91 -12.11 -2.41 10.33
CA LYS A 91 -10.70 -2.08 10.60
C LYS A 91 -9.90 -1.97 9.30
N SER A 92 -8.86 -1.14 9.34
CA SER A 92 -7.93 -0.87 8.25
C SER A 92 -6.49 -0.86 8.75
N ILE A 93 -5.50 -0.79 7.85
CA ILE A 93 -4.06 -0.78 8.15
C ILE A 93 -3.71 0.15 9.34
N PRO A 94 -4.17 1.42 9.40
CA PRO A 94 -3.91 2.29 10.56
C PRO A 94 -4.38 1.73 11.90
N HIS A 95 -5.51 1.04 11.94
CA HIS A 95 -6.03 0.42 13.15
C HIS A 95 -5.11 -0.73 13.60
N TYR A 96 -4.76 -1.62 12.68
CA TYR A 96 -3.92 -2.78 12.98
C TYR A 96 -2.48 -2.38 13.36
N LEU A 97 -1.90 -1.40 12.65
CA LEU A 97 -0.58 -0.87 12.98
C LEU A 97 -0.60 -0.08 14.29
N GLY A 98 -1.68 0.66 14.56
CA GLY A 98 -1.90 1.34 15.84
C GLY A 98 -1.96 0.37 17.03
N ASP A 99 -2.70 -0.74 16.88
CA ASP A 99 -2.76 -1.84 17.88
C ASP A 99 -1.35 -2.43 18.16
N LEU A 100 -0.42 -2.33 17.19
CA LEU A 100 0.98 -2.75 17.30
C LEU A 100 1.94 -1.62 17.75
N ALA A 101 1.41 -0.48 18.19
CA ALA A 101 2.14 0.70 18.64
C ALA A 101 3.01 1.38 17.55
N TYR A 102 2.61 1.29 16.28
CA TYR A 102 3.18 2.12 15.22
C TYR A 102 2.51 3.50 15.19
N ARG A 103 3.31 4.53 14.87
CA ARG A 103 2.77 5.83 14.44
C ARG A 103 2.44 5.76 12.96
N VAL A 104 1.20 6.05 12.60
CA VAL A 104 0.70 5.97 11.21
C VAL A 104 0.30 7.36 10.74
N GLY A 105 0.61 7.67 9.48
CA GLY A 105 0.24 8.92 8.82
C GLY A 105 0.08 8.70 7.32
N LEU A 106 -0.64 9.63 6.67
CA LEU A 106 -0.78 9.72 5.22
C LEU A 106 -0.22 11.07 4.75
#